data_AF-A0A290S0L6-F1
#
_entry.id   AF-A0A290S0L6-F1
#
_cell.length_a   1.000
_cell.length_b   1.000
_cell.length_c   1.000
_cell.angle_alpha   90.00
_cell.angle_beta   90.00
_cell.angle_gamma   90.00
#
_symmetry.space_group_name_H-M   'P 1'
#
loop_
_entity.id
_entity.type
_entity.pdbx_description
1 polymer ?
#
loop_
_entity_poly.entity_id
_entity_poly.type
_entity_poly.pdbx_seq_one_letter_code
_entity_poly.pdbx_strand_id
1 'polypeptide(L)'
;MSTAVILALLLGAAIIVGLAFYAGQLLYKLNAQKKLIAKTQAEQKQKLEKSRLKRNAKLADSIHLIARAMNEEQCEFSEGCLRIWVLMSQYGFESERDLTTQYPGIYKMYQVVKEMPTHDARKKYAKKEIFKLDKARWQAEETLKDEVKADCAKIIIEFKAAPGSDKVVFN
;
A
#
# COMPACT_ATOMS: atom_id res chain seq x y z
N MET A 1 52.80 -5.77 -57.06
CA MET A 1 51.56 -5.00 -56.81
C MET A 1 51.82 -3.53 -57.11
N SER A 2 50.87 -2.81 -57.72
CA SER A 2 51.04 -1.38 -58.02
C SER A 2 51.08 -0.54 -56.74
N THR A 3 51.92 0.50 -56.69
CA THR A 3 52.05 1.43 -55.56
C THR A 3 50.71 2.05 -55.14
N ALA A 4 49.82 2.31 -56.11
CA ALA A 4 48.47 2.81 -55.86
C ALA A 4 47.61 1.85 -55.01
N VAL A 5 47.75 0.54 -55.21
CA VAL A 5 47.01 -0.48 -54.44
C VAL A 5 47.49 -0.50 -52.99
N ILE A 6 48.81 -0.36 -52.77
CA ILE A 6 49.40 -0.32 -51.43
C ILE A 6 48.91 0.93 -50.66
N LEU A 7 48.88 2.09 -51.31
CA LEU A 7 48.38 3.34 -50.70
C LEU A 7 46.89 3.27 -50.36
N ALA A 8 46.07 2.70 -51.24
CA ALA A 8 44.64 2.50 -50.98
C ALA A 8 44.39 1.56 -49.78
N LEU A 9 45.18 0.48 -49.66
CA LEU A 9 45.10 -0.45 -48.53
C LEU A 9 45.50 0.22 -47.20
N LEU A 10 46.56 1.03 -47.19
CA LEU A 10 46.98 1.76 -45.99
C LEU A 10 45.94 2.80 -45.55
N LEU A 11 45.36 3.54 -46.50
CA LEU A 11 44.30 4.50 -46.20
C LEU A 11 43.05 3.79 -45.64
N GLY A 12 42.64 2.68 -46.27
CA GLY A 12 41.54 1.85 -45.79
C GLY A 12 41.78 1.30 -44.39
N ALA A 13 42.98 0.78 -44.12
CA ALA A 13 43.36 0.30 -42.79
C ALA A 13 43.33 1.42 -41.74
N ALA A 14 43.82 2.61 -42.06
CA ALA A 14 43.77 3.76 -41.14
C ALA A 14 42.33 4.16 -40.80
N ILE A 15 41.43 4.18 -41.79
CA ILE A 15 40.00 4.45 -41.58
C ILE A 15 39.37 3.39 -40.67
N ILE A 16 39.63 2.10 -40.93
CA ILE A 16 39.09 1.00 -40.13
C ILE A 16 39.55 1.11 -38.67
N VAL A 17 40.84 1.41 -38.42
CA VAL A 17 41.36 1.60 -37.06
C VAL A 17 40.71 2.79 -36.36
N GLY A 18 40.54 3.93 -37.03
CA GLY A 18 39.86 5.09 -36.48
C GLY A 18 38.40 4.82 -36.10
N LEU A 19 37.65 4.14 -36.97
CA LEU A 19 36.27 3.75 -36.71
C LEU A 19 36.16 2.71 -35.58
N ALA A 20 37.07 1.72 -35.54
CA ALA A 20 37.10 0.72 -34.48
C ALA A 20 37.39 1.35 -33.11
N PHE A 21 38.32 2.31 -33.04
CA PHE A 21 38.61 3.05 -31.81
C PHE A 21 37.39 3.84 -31.33
N TYR A 22 36.74 4.58 -32.24
CA TYR A 22 35.55 5.35 -31.90
C TYR A 22 34.39 4.45 -31.42
N ALA A 23 34.14 3.34 -32.12
CA ALA A 23 33.13 2.36 -31.73
C ALA A 23 33.43 1.77 -30.34
N GLY A 24 34.69 1.43 -30.06
CA GLY A 24 35.12 0.95 -28.74
C GLY A 24 34.87 1.97 -27.64
N GLN A 25 35.20 3.25 -27.88
CA GLN A 25 34.95 4.33 -26.93
C GLN A 25 33.44 4.51 -26.67
N LEU A 26 32.60 4.41 -27.70
CA LEU A 26 31.16 4.54 -27.58
C LEU A 26 30.55 3.38 -26.79
N LEU A 27 30.98 2.14 -27.06
CA LEU A 27 30.55 0.95 -26.31
C LEU A 27 30.95 1.03 -24.83
N TYR A 28 32.15 1.53 -24.51
CA TYR A 28 32.57 1.73 -23.13
C TYR A 28 31.66 2.73 -22.40
N LYS A 29 31.38 3.89 -23.02
CA LYS A 29 30.47 4.90 -22.46
C LYS A 29 29.06 4.34 -22.25
N LEU A 30 28.54 3.58 -23.22
CA LEU A 30 27.23 2.96 -23.14
C LEU A 30 27.16 1.96 -21.98
N ASN A 31 28.18 1.11 -21.81
CA ASN A 31 28.22 0.14 -20.71
C ASN A 31 28.30 0.82 -19.34
N ALA A 32 29.09 1.90 -19.22
CA ALA A 32 29.15 2.69 -17.99
C ALA A 32 27.80 3.32 -17.63
N GLN A 33 27.10 3.90 -18.62
CA GLN A 33 25.76 4.47 -18.43
C GLN A 33 24.73 3.40 -18.02
N LYS A 34 24.71 2.25 -18.70
CA LYS A 34 23.82 1.13 -18.36
C LYS A 34 24.02 0.67 -16.92
N LYS A 35 25.27 0.55 -16.47
CA LYS A 35 25.62 0.17 -15.10
C LYS A 35 25.13 1.20 -14.08
N LEU A 36 25.27 2.50 -14.38
CA LEU A 36 24.78 3.56 -13.53
C LEU A 36 23.26 3.55 -13.41
N ILE A 37 22.54 3.42 -14.54
CA ILE A 37 21.08 3.35 -14.57
C ILE A 37 20.59 2.15 -13.75
N ALA A 38 21.18 0.97 -13.97
CA ALA A 38 20.82 -0.24 -13.22
C ALA A 38 21.03 -0.06 -11.71
N LYS A 39 22.13 0.58 -11.29
CA LYS A 39 22.40 0.88 -9.88
C LYS A 39 21.36 1.83 -9.30
N THR A 40 21.07 2.93 -9.99
CA THR A 40 20.06 3.92 -9.54
C THR A 40 18.66 3.30 -9.45
N GLN A 41 18.28 2.48 -10.42
CA GLN A 41 17.00 1.75 -10.41
C GLN A 41 16.91 0.78 -9.21
N ALA A 42 17.98 0.04 -8.93
CA ALA A 42 18.03 -0.85 -7.78
C ALA A 42 17.90 -0.09 -6.46
N GLU A 43 18.60 1.05 -6.31
CA GLU A 43 18.51 1.90 -5.12
C GLU A 43 17.11 2.51 -4.94
N GLN A 44 16.50 2.99 -6.03
CA GLN A 44 15.13 3.51 -6.01
C GLN A 44 14.13 2.43 -5.62
N LYS A 45 14.25 1.23 -6.19
CA LYS A 45 13.40 0.08 -5.83
C LYS A 45 13.55 -0.25 -4.34
N GLN A 46 14.77 -0.33 -3.82
CA GLN A 46 15.00 -0.58 -2.39
C GLN A 46 14.41 0.50 -1.49
N LYS A 47 14.51 1.78 -1.86
CA LYS A 47 13.90 2.90 -1.12
C LYS A 47 12.38 2.80 -1.12
N LEU A 48 11.78 2.48 -2.26
CA LEU A 48 10.34 2.30 -2.39
C LEU A 48 9.84 1.13 -1.53
N GLU A 49 10.50 -0.03 -1.60
CA GLU A 49 10.17 -1.20 -0.77
C GLU A 49 10.27 -0.88 0.73
N LYS A 50 11.35 -0.21 1.17
CA LYS A 50 11.50 0.21 2.58
C LYS A 50 10.40 1.18 3.01
N SER A 51 10.04 2.13 2.16
CA SER A 51 8.96 3.08 2.43
C SER A 51 7.61 2.36 2.55
N ARG A 52 7.32 1.43 1.63
CA ARG A 52 6.13 0.57 1.66
C ARG A 52 6.06 -0.25 2.94
N LEU A 53 7.14 -0.92 3.32
CA LEU A 53 7.19 -1.72 4.56
C LEU A 53 6.95 -0.86 5.79
N LYS A 54 7.57 0.33 5.87
CA LYS A 54 7.36 1.27 6.98
C LYS A 54 5.91 1.76 7.06
N ARG A 55 5.29 2.05 5.92
CA ARG A 55 3.87 2.44 5.85
C ARG A 55 2.97 1.28 6.29
N ASN A 56 3.17 0.09 5.73
CA ASN A 56 2.40 -1.09 6.09
C ASN A 56 2.54 -1.43 7.58
N ALA A 57 3.72 -1.31 8.18
CA ALA A 57 3.90 -1.52 9.62
C ALA A 57 3.00 -0.58 10.44
N LYS A 58 3.01 0.73 10.14
CA LYS A 58 2.14 1.70 10.81
C LYS A 58 0.65 1.42 10.61
N LEU A 59 0.26 1.01 9.40
CA LEU A 59 -1.11 0.64 9.11
C LEU A 59 -1.51 -0.62 9.89
N ALA A 60 -0.66 -1.65 9.92
CA ALA A 60 -0.89 -2.87 10.70
C ALA A 60 -1.07 -2.57 12.18
N ASP A 61 -0.20 -1.73 12.76
CA ASP A 61 -0.31 -1.31 14.16
C ASP A 61 -1.65 -0.63 14.44
N SER A 62 -2.07 0.27 13.55
CA SER A 62 -3.33 1.00 13.69
C SER A 62 -4.54 0.07 13.55
N ILE A 63 -4.52 -0.82 12.56
CA ILE A 63 -5.57 -1.82 12.33
C ILE A 63 -5.68 -2.75 13.55
N HIS A 64 -4.56 -3.24 14.05
CA HIS A 64 -4.50 -4.10 15.24
C HIS A 64 -5.07 -3.40 16.46
N LEU A 65 -4.64 -2.16 16.73
CA LEU A 65 -5.08 -1.39 17.89
C LEU A 65 -6.60 -1.17 17.88
N ILE A 66 -7.16 -0.80 16.72
CA ILE A 66 -8.60 -0.56 16.58
C ILE A 66 -9.38 -1.88 16.73
N ALA A 67 -8.89 -2.97 16.13
CA ALA A 67 -9.52 -4.28 16.26
C ALA A 67 -9.53 -4.77 17.71
N ARG A 68 -8.44 -4.55 18.45
CA ARG A 68 -8.35 -4.85 19.87
C ARG A 68 -9.33 -4.00 20.69
N ALA A 69 -9.39 -2.69 20.45
CA ALA A 69 -10.32 -1.80 21.13
C ALA A 69 -11.79 -2.20 20.90
N MET A 70 -12.15 -2.56 19.66
CA MET A 70 -13.50 -3.08 19.36
C MET A 70 -13.76 -4.43 20.03
N ASN A 71 -12.77 -5.34 20.05
CA ASN A 71 -12.92 -6.64 20.69
C ASN A 71 -13.12 -6.52 22.22
N GLU A 72 -12.46 -5.53 22.84
CA GLU A 72 -12.60 -5.14 24.26
C GLU A 72 -13.81 -4.22 24.52
N GLU A 73 -14.64 -3.93 23.50
CA GLU A 73 -15.82 -3.05 23.56
C GLU A 73 -15.51 -1.62 24.05
N GLN A 74 -14.29 -1.13 23.83
CA GLN A 74 -13.84 0.22 24.20
C GLN A 74 -14.17 1.29 23.13
N CYS A 75 -14.74 0.87 22.00
CA CYS A 75 -15.05 1.70 20.84
C CYS A 75 -16.32 1.18 20.14
N GLU A 76 -17.14 2.09 19.61
CA GLU A 76 -18.33 1.74 18.81
C GLU A 76 -17.93 0.94 17.56
N PHE A 77 -18.61 -0.19 17.30
CA PHE A 77 -18.31 -1.02 16.13
C PHE A 77 -18.46 -0.26 14.81
N SER A 78 -19.42 0.68 14.71
CA SER A 78 -19.58 1.50 13.51
C SER A 78 -18.35 2.33 13.18
N GLU A 79 -17.75 3.00 14.18
CA GLU A 79 -16.58 3.86 14.01
C GLU A 79 -15.33 3.03 13.72
N GLY A 80 -15.10 1.98 14.50
CA GLY A 80 -13.94 1.12 14.33
C GLY A 80 -13.95 0.36 13.01
N CYS A 81 -15.10 -0.18 12.57
CA CYS A 81 -15.20 -0.86 11.27
C CYS A 81 -14.96 0.09 10.10
N LEU A 82 -15.49 1.32 10.15
CA LEU A 82 -15.24 2.35 9.14
C LEU A 82 -13.74 2.65 9.01
N ARG A 83 -13.06 2.83 10.14
CA ARG A 83 -11.61 3.12 10.15
C ARG A 83 -10.78 1.95 9.68
N ILE A 84 -11.04 0.73 10.17
CA ILE A 84 -10.32 -0.47 9.74
C ILE A 84 -10.47 -0.66 8.24
N TRP A 85 -11.68 -0.54 7.68
CA TRP A 85 -11.91 -0.74 6.25
C TRP A 85 -11.08 0.22 5.39
N VAL A 86 -11.05 1.50 5.75
CA VAL A 86 -10.23 2.51 5.06
C VAL A 86 -8.74 2.20 5.19
N LEU A 87 -8.25 1.85 6.38
CA LEU A 87 -6.83 1.51 6.58
C LEU A 87 -6.43 0.25 5.81
N MET A 88 -7.29 -0.77 5.76
CA MET A 88 -7.06 -1.99 5.00
C MET A 88 -6.98 -1.73 3.50
N SER A 89 -7.83 -0.84 2.95
CA SER A 89 -7.76 -0.46 1.53
C SER A 89 -6.46 0.24 1.13
N GLN A 90 -5.73 0.82 2.10
CA GLN A 90 -4.43 1.44 1.89
C GLN A 90 -3.25 0.48 2.14
N TYR A 91 -3.53 -0.67 2.74
CA TYR A 91 -2.53 -1.67 3.10
C TYR A 91 -2.05 -2.38 1.84
N GLY A 92 -0.73 -2.35 1.60
CA GLY A 92 -0.16 -2.98 0.41
C GLY A 92 0.06 -4.48 0.65
N PHE A 93 -0.97 -5.31 0.48
CA PHE A 93 -0.87 -6.77 0.63
C PHE A 93 0.16 -7.39 -0.34
N GLU A 94 0.75 -8.52 0.07
CA GLU A 94 1.69 -9.27 -0.78
C GLU A 94 0.99 -10.03 -1.90
N SER A 95 -0.24 -10.49 -1.64
CA SER A 95 -1.12 -11.17 -2.59
C SER A 95 -2.45 -10.43 -2.72
N GLU A 96 -3.11 -10.61 -3.86
CA GLU A 96 -4.47 -10.13 -4.04
C GLU A 96 -5.41 -10.85 -3.06
N ARG A 97 -6.28 -10.07 -2.43
CA ARG A 97 -7.12 -10.51 -1.32
C ARG A 97 -8.47 -9.83 -1.43
N ASP A 98 -9.53 -10.63 -1.43
CA ASP A 98 -10.87 -10.12 -1.27
C ASP A 98 -11.17 -9.92 0.22
N LEU A 99 -11.22 -8.66 0.65
CA LEU A 99 -11.48 -8.28 2.03
C LEU A 99 -12.96 -8.44 2.40
N THR A 100 -13.86 -8.43 1.41
CA THR A 100 -15.31 -8.54 1.64
C THR A 100 -15.69 -9.93 2.15
N THR A 101 -14.96 -10.95 1.70
CA THR A 101 -15.14 -12.34 2.10
C THR A 101 -14.29 -12.73 3.31
N GLN A 102 -13.12 -12.13 3.49
CA GLN A 102 -12.26 -12.40 4.66
C GLN A 102 -12.81 -11.80 5.95
N TYR A 103 -13.36 -10.58 5.88
CA TYR A 103 -13.91 -9.86 7.03
C TYR A 103 -15.36 -9.39 6.79
N PRO A 104 -16.31 -10.33 6.67
CA PRO A 104 -17.69 -10.04 6.29
C PRO A 104 -18.44 -9.16 7.30
N GLY A 105 -18.19 -9.30 8.60
CA GLY A 105 -18.82 -8.49 9.65
C GLY A 105 -18.40 -7.03 9.56
N ILE A 106 -17.10 -6.77 9.41
CA ILE A 106 -16.57 -5.42 9.21
C ILE A 106 -17.09 -4.83 7.90
N TYR A 107 -17.10 -5.60 6.82
CA TYR A 107 -17.61 -5.15 5.54
C TYR A 107 -19.10 -4.77 5.61
N LYS A 108 -19.94 -5.62 6.21
CA LYS A 108 -21.36 -5.34 6.40
C LYS A 108 -21.57 -4.06 7.21
N MET A 109 -20.85 -3.89 8.31
CA MET A 109 -20.91 -2.67 9.12
C MET A 109 -20.49 -1.44 8.32
N TYR A 110 -19.37 -1.53 7.59
CA TYR A 110 -18.90 -0.47 6.71
C TYR A 110 -19.95 -0.07 5.67
N GLN A 111 -20.62 -1.04 5.02
CA GLN A 111 -21.67 -0.75 4.04
C GLN A 111 -22.84 0.04 4.64
N VAL A 112 -23.20 -0.22 5.90
CA VAL A 112 -24.25 0.53 6.60
C VAL A 112 -23.82 1.99 6.80
N VAL A 113 -22.58 2.23 7.23
CA VAL A 113 -22.18 3.56 7.75
C VAL A 113 -21.42 4.44 6.76
N LYS A 114 -20.89 3.89 5.65
CA LYS A 114 -20.01 4.61 4.71
C LYS A 114 -20.61 5.88 4.11
N GLU A 115 -21.93 5.90 3.88
CA GLU A 115 -22.65 7.04 3.26
C GLU A 115 -23.32 7.95 4.30
N MET A 116 -23.23 7.62 5.60
CA MET A 116 -23.88 8.40 6.63
C MET A 116 -23.20 9.77 6.77
N PRO A 117 -23.97 10.87 6.88
CA PRO A 117 -23.41 12.21 6.91
C PRO A 117 -22.69 12.48 8.23
N THR A 118 -21.44 12.91 8.15
CA THR A 118 -20.61 13.26 9.30
C THR A 118 -20.43 14.78 9.42
N HIS A 119 -19.99 15.25 10.59
CA HIS A 119 -19.62 16.65 10.86
C HIS A 119 -20.63 17.68 10.31
N ASP A 120 -20.18 18.62 9.48
CA ASP A 120 -21.01 19.69 8.93
C ASP A 120 -22.02 19.21 7.89
N ALA A 121 -21.78 18.06 7.24
CA ALA A 121 -22.78 17.47 6.35
C ALA A 121 -24.02 17.06 7.14
N ARG A 122 -23.87 16.54 8.37
CA ARG A 122 -24.98 16.13 9.24
C ARG A 122 -25.95 17.28 9.54
N LYS A 123 -25.45 18.51 9.68
CA LYS A 123 -26.26 19.72 9.96
C LYS A 123 -27.22 20.07 8.82
N LYS A 124 -26.95 19.61 7.59
CA LYS A 124 -27.78 19.88 6.41
C LYS A 124 -28.99 18.95 6.29
N TYR A 125 -29.04 17.88 7.07
CA TYR A 125 -30.13 16.90 7.05
C TYR A 125 -31.23 17.27 8.04
N ALA A 126 -32.47 16.93 7.69
CA ALA A 126 -33.58 17.02 8.63
C ALA A 126 -33.36 16.10 9.83
N LYS A 127 -33.69 16.56 11.05
CA LYS A 127 -33.55 15.79 12.30
C LYS A 127 -34.17 14.39 12.22
N LYS A 128 -35.30 14.26 11.53
CA LYS A 128 -36.00 12.98 11.32
C LYS A 128 -35.16 11.99 10.50
N GLU A 129 -34.46 12.45 9.48
CA GLU A 129 -33.61 11.58 8.64
C GLU A 129 -32.35 11.16 9.40
N ILE A 130 -31.72 12.08 10.14
CA ILE A 130 -30.60 11.74 11.02
C ILE A 130 -31.01 10.68 12.04
N PHE A 131 -32.17 10.84 12.69
CA PHE A 131 -32.66 9.86 13.64
C PHE A 131 -32.88 8.46 13.02
N LYS A 132 -33.37 8.39 11.78
CA LYS A 132 -33.50 7.11 11.06
C LYS A 132 -32.13 6.46 10.81
N LEU A 133 -31.13 7.25 10.40
CA LEU A 133 -29.78 6.77 10.14
C LEU A 133 -29.10 6.29 11.43
N ASP A 134 -29.22 7.06 12.52
CA ASP A 134 -28.69 6.69 13.84
C ASP A 134 -29.35 5.39 14.34
N LYS A 135 -30.67 5.24 14.16
CA LYS A 135 -31.39 4.01 14.50
C LYS A 135 -30.89 2.82 13.69
N ALA A 136 -30.70 2.99 12.37
CA ALA A 136 -30.17 1.93 11.52
C ALA A 136 -28.75 1.52 11.93
N ARG A 137 -27.91 2.49 12.30
CA ARG A 137 -26.56 2.26 12.84
C ARG A 137 -26.61 1.43 14.12
N TRP A 138 -27.40 1.83 15.11
CA TRP A 138 -27.52 1.08 16.38
C TRP A 138 -28.07 -0.34 16.20
N GLN A 139 -29.05 -0.51 15.32
CA GLN A 139 -29.57 -1.85 14.99
C GLN A 139 -28.50 -2.73 14.34
N ALA A 140 -27.69 -2.17 13.44
CA ALA A 140 -26.58 -2.88 12.83
C ALA A 140 -25.49 -3.23 13.85
N GLU A 141 -25.17 -2.32 14.79
CA GLU A 141 -24.18 -2.57 15.84
C GLU A 141 -24.55 -3.76 16.71
N GLU A 142 -25.82 -3.86 17.11
CA GLU A 142 -26.30 -5.01 17.88
C GLU A 142 -26.31 -6.29 17.03
N THR A 143 -26.85 -6.22 15.80
CA THR A 143 -27.05 -7.40 14.95
C THR A 143 -25.72 -7.99 14.45
N LEU A 144 -24.74 -7.14 14.15
CA LEU A 144 -23.45 -7.56 13.57
C LEU A 144 -22.37 -7.75 14.63
N LYS A 145 -22.65 -7.52 15.92
CA LYS A 145 -21.67 -7.55 17.02
C LYS A 145 -20.80 -8.81 16.99
N ASP A 146 -21.41 -9.98 16.92
CA ASP A 146 -20.69 -11.25 16.98
C ASP A 146 -19.84 -11.50 15.73
N GLU A 147 -20.36 -11.16 14.55
CA GLU A 147 -19.61 -11.25 13.29
C GLU A 147 -18.41 -10.30 13.28
N VAL A 148 -18.60 -9.06 13.72
CA VAL A 148 -17.53 -8.06 13.81
C VAL A 148 -16.46 -8.51 14.80
N LYS A 149 -16.84 -9.05 15.97
CA LYS A 149 -15.88 -9.59 16.93
C LYS A 149 -15.10 -10.78 16.39
N ALA A 150 -15.75 -11.69 15.66
CA ALA A 150 -15.08 -12.80 15.01
C ALA A 150 -14.02 -12.31 14.00
N ASP A 151 -14.33 -11.25 13.25
CA ASP A 151 -13.37 -10.63 12.33
C ASP A 151 -12.26 -9.88 13.07
N CYS A 152 -12.57 -9.17 14.16
CA CYS A 152 -11.56 -8.54 15.01
C CYS A 152 -10.55 -9.56 15.54
N ALA A 153 -11.00 -10.73 16.00
CA ALA A 153 -10.14 -11.80 16.47
C ALA A 153 -9.17 -12.29 15.37
N LYS A 154 -9.65 -12.45 14.13
CA LYS A 154 -8.79 -12.78 12.98
C LYS A 154 -7.76 -11.68 12.70
N ILE A 155 -8.21 -10.43 12.70
CA ILE A 155 -7.37 -9.26 12.40
C ILE A 155 -6.24 -9.11 13.43
N ILE A 156 -6.54 -9.29 14.71
CA ILE A 156 -5.55 -9.21 15.80
C ILE A 156 -4.42 -10.22 15.60
N ILE A 157 -4.74 -11.42 15.09
CA ILE A 157 -3.75 -12.47 14.80
C ILE A 157 -2.94 -12.13 13.54
N GLU A 158 -3.60 -11.62 12.50
CA GLU A 158 -2.99 -11.40 11.19
C GLU A 158 -2.12 -10.14 11.14
N PHE A 159 -2.65 -9.02 11.64
CA PHE A 159 -1.95 -7.75 11.72
C PHE A 159 -1.22 -7.67 13.06
N LYS A 160 0.04 -8.10 13.09
CA LYS A 160 0.83 -8.07 14.31
C LYS A 160 1.14 -6.62 14.73
N ALA A 161 0.88 -6.34 16.00
CA ALA A 161 1.33 -5.14 16.68
C ALA A 161 2.87 -5.00 16.65
N ALA A 162 3.36 -3.79 16.41
CA ALA A 162 4.75 -3.44 16.66
C ALA A 162 5.06 -3.56 18.16
N PRO A 163 6.29 -3.96 18.53
CA PRO A 163 6.68 -4.15 19.92
C PRO A 163 6.34 -2.94 20.81
N GLY A 164 5.49 -3.13 21.81
CA GLY A 164 5.09 -2.12 22.80
C GLY A 164 3.70 -1.52 22.58
N SER A 165 3.11 -1.65 21.39
CA SER A 165 1.73 -1.20 21.11
C SER A 165 0.67 -2.15 21.67
N ASP A 166 1.04 -3.40 21.88
CA ASP A 166 0.31 -4.48 22.54
C ASP A 166 -0.01 -4.19 24.02
N LYS A 167 0.70 -3.24 24.66
CA LYS A 167 0.50 -2.84 26.06
C LYS A 167 -0.34 -1.58 26.25
N VAL A 168 -0.88 -0.99 25.17
CA VAL A 168 -1.73 0.18 25.28
C VAL A 168 -2.99 -0.19 26.05
N VAL A 169 -3.23 0.50 27.16
CA VAL A 169 -4.47 0.41 27.94
C VAL A 169 -5.38 1.53 27.46
N PHE A 170 -6.59 1.17 27.03
CA PHE A 170 -7.62 2.12 26.69
C PHE A 170 -8.28 2.56 28.01
N ASN A 171 -8.11 3.84 28.39
CA ASN A 171 -8.71 4.44 29.58
C ASN A 171 -9.95 5.24 29.21
#